data_AF-A0A9E2TVW3-F1
#
_entry.id   AF-A0A9E2TVW3-F1
#
_cell.length_a   1.000
_cell.length_b   1.000
_cell.length_c   1.000
_cell.angle_alpha   90.00
_cell.angle_beta   90.00
_cell.angle_gamma   90.00
#
_symmetry.space_group_name_H-M   'P 1'
#
loop_
_entity.id
_entity.type
_entity.pdbx_description
1 polymer ?
#
loop_
_entity_poly.entity_id
_entity_poly.type
_entity_poly.pdbx_seq_one_letter_code
_entity_poly.pdbx_strand_id
1 'polypeptide(L)'
;MSLESRVSSWLDSQAIDQETKESIKKLQSSNQEELTEAFYKDLEFGTGGLRGIMGIGSNRMNKYTIGMATQGLANYLNKSFPNEEIKVAIAHDSRNNSRFFAETTAAVFSANGIKVYLFESLRPTPELSYCIRKLKCKSGVVLTASHKPKEYNGYKAYWDDGGQLVPPHDKNVIEEVNNISSFDDVKFNGNDNLIEIIGEEIDKQYVDVLKGLSLSPETIAKESDTKIVFSSIHGTGIKLVPRVLEAFGFKNVTVVSEQAEPDGNFPTVVYPNPEEAEAM
;
A
#
# COMPACT_ATOMS: atom_id res chain seq x y z
N MET A 1 17.11 -9.04 -20.47
CA MET A 1 16.33 -8.73 -21.69
C MET A 1 16.82 -7.41 -22.26
N SER A 2 16.81 -7.22 -23.59
CA SER A 2 17.03 -5.90 -24.20
C SER A 2 15.83 -4.98 -23.96
N LEU A 3 16.00 -3.68 -24.22
CA LEU A 3 14.91 -2.70 -24.15
C LEU A 3 13.75 -3.09 -25.09
N GLU A 4 14.06 -3.42 -26.35
CA GLU A 4 13.06 -3.81 -27.36
C GLU A 4 12.31 -5.06 -26.93
N SER A 5 13.02 -6.07 -26.41
CA SER A 5 12.42 -7.31 -25.94
C SER A 5 11.42 -7.08 -24.79
N ARG A 6 11.72 -6.18 -23.84
CA ARG A 6 10.78 -5.83 -22.78
C ARG A 6 9.57 -5.08 -23.32
N VAL A 7 9.78 -4.09 -24.18
CA VAL A 7 8.67 -3.35 -24.79
C VAL A 7 7.75 -4.28 -25.58
N SER A 8 8.31 -5.18 -26.40
CA SER A 8 7.53 -6.19 -27.12
C SER A 8 6.74 -7.09 -26.17
N SER A 9 7.34 -7.59 -25.07
CA SER A 9 6.62 -8.43 -24.10
C SER A 9 5.37 -7.75 -23.51
N TRP A 10 5.42 -6.43 -23.29
CA TRP A 10 4.26 -5.66 -22.84
C TRP A 10 3.22 -5.45 -23.95
N LEU A 11 3.66 -5.19 -25.19
CA LEU A 11 2.74 -4.99 -26.32
C LEU A 11 2.03 -6.29 -26.74
N ASP A 12 2.69 -7.43 -26.58
CA ASP A 12 2.20 -8.75 -27.01
C ASP A 12 1.29 -9.43 -25.97
N SER A 13 1.47 -9.12 -24.68
CA SER A 13 0.66 -9.69 -23.59
C SER A 13 -0.82 -9.30 -23.70
N GLN A 14 -1.71 -10.25 -23.45
CA GLN A 14 -3.16 -10.05 -23.46
C GLN A 14 -3.68 -9.40 -22.17
N ALA A 15 -2.96 -9.55 -21.07
CA ALA A 15 -3.26 -8.90 -19.80
C ALA A 15 -3.08 -7.38 -19.85
N ILE A 16 -2.21 -6.87 -20.73
CA ILE A 16 -2.00 -5.44 -20.92
C ILE A 16 -3.16 -4.85 -21.73
N ASP A 17 -3.83 -3.85 -21.17
CA ASP A 17 -4.93 -3.14 -21.82
C ASP A 17 -4.45 -2.29 -23.00
N GLN A 18 -5.41 -2.02 -23.90
CA GLN A 18 -5.16 -1.32 -25.14
C GLN A 18 -4.64 0.12 -24.93
N GLU A 19 -5.14 0.83 -23.91
CA GLU A 19 -4.71 2.19 -23.57
C GLU A 19 -3.23 2.24 -23.15
N THR A 20 -2.79 1.27 -22.35
CA THR A 20 -1.39 1.12 -21.96
C THR A 20 -0.53 0.85 -23.21
N LYS A 21 -0.97 -0.06 -24.09
CA LYS A 21 -0.23 -0.38 -25.33
C LYS A 21 -0.10 0.85 -26.24
N GLU A 22 -1.16 1.63 -26.39
CA GLU A 22 -1.14 2.86 -27.18
C GLU A 22 -0.19 3.91 -26.57
N SER A 23 -0.18 4.03 -25.25
CA SER A 23 0.75 4.91 -24.55
C SER A 23 2.21 4.48 -24.72
N ILE A 24 2.51 3.18 -24.69
CA ILE A 24 3.84 2.65 -25.00
C ILE A 24 4.24 2.99 -26.45
N LYS A 25 3.35 2.74 -27.43
CA LYS A 25 3.61 3.08 -28.84
C LYS A 25 3.84 4.58 -29.04
N LYS A 26 3.10 5.42 -28.32
CA LYS A 26 3.30 6.87 -28.33
C LYS A 26 4.71 7.22 -27.83
N LEU A 27 5.12 6.68 -26.67
CA LEU A 27 6.47 6.89 -26.13
C LEU A 27 7.57 6.46 -27.12
N GLN A 28 7.40 5.31 -27.79
CA GLN A 28 8.33 4.86 -28.85
C GLN A 28 8.48 5.88 -29.98
N SER A 29 7.41 6.59 -30.34
CA SER A 29 7.43 7.58 -31.43
C SER A 29 7.84 9.00 -31.01
N SER A 30 7.63 9.37 -29.75
CA SER A 30 7.72 10.77 -29.31
C SER A 30 8.77 11.05 -28.24
N ASN A 31 9.22 10.05 -27.47
CA ASN A 31 10.14 10.25 -26.36
C ASN A 31 10.94 8.98 -26.01
N GLN A 32 12.03 8.74 -26.76
CA GLN A 32 12.88 7.57 -26.59
C GLN A 32 13.62 7.54 -25.24
N GLU A 33 13.92 8.70 -24.66
CA GLU A 33 14.58 8.81 -23.35
C GLU A 33 13.65 8.30 -22.24
N GLU A 34 12.40 8.79 -22.20
CA GLU A 34 11.42 8.32 -21.22
C GLU A 34 11.10 6.83 -21.42
N LEU A 35 10.99 6.36 -22.68
CA LEU A 35 10.82 4.93 -22.95
C LEU A 35 11.98 4.11 -22.36
N THR A 36 13.22 4.58 -22.55
CA THR A 36 14.39 3.91 -22.00
C THR A 36 14.32 3.88 -20.49
N GLU A 37 14.07 5.02 -19.83
CA GLU A 37 13.93 5.12 -18.37
C GLU A 37 12.80 4.25 -17.80
N ALA A 38 11.72 4.07 -18.55
CA ALA A 38 10.58 3.26 -18.19
C ALA A 38 10.83 1.75 -18.32
N PHE A 39 11.72 1.30 -19.22
CA PHE A 39 11.88 -0.11 -19.59
C PHE A 39 13.32 -0.67 -19.50
N TYR A 40 14.32 0.12 -19.11
CA TYR A 40 15.72 -0.38 -19.05
C TYR A 40 15.92 -1.49 -18.01
N LYS A 41 15.06 -1.56 -16.99
CA LYS A 41 15.04 -2.59 -15.96
C LYS A 41 13.62 -2.90 -15.50
N ASP A 42 13.50 -3.89 -14.63
CA ASP A 42 12.28 -4.15 -13.87
C ASP A 42 12.34 -3.37 -12.55
N LEU A 43 11.19 -2.93 -12.06
CA LEU A 43 11.09 -2.27 -10.77
C LEU A 43 11.47 -3.28 -9.69
N GLU A 44 12.50 -2.95 -8.93
CA GLU A 44 13.08 -3.89 -7.96
C GLU A 44 12.12 -4.16 -6.80
N PHE A 45 11.79 -5.44 -6.60
CA PHE A 45 11.11 -5.92 -5.40
C PHE A 45 12.15 -6.13 -4.31
N GLY A 46 12.33 -5.11 -3.46
CA GLY A 46 13.22 -5.20 -2.31
C GLY A 46 12.61 -6.05 -1.19
N THR A 47 13.35 -6.22 -0.09
CA THR A 47 12.93 -7.06 1.05
C THR A 47 11.56 -6.67 1.63
N GLY A 48 11.21 -5.39 1.56
CA GLY A 48 9.95 -4.86 2.06
C GLY A 48 8.86 -4.61 1.01
N GLY A 49 9.10 -4.93 -0.28
CA GLY A 49 8.18 -4.72 -1.40
C GLY A 49 8.68 -3.75 -2.48
N LEU A 50 7.75 -3.14 -3.24
CA LEU A 50 8.04 -2.23 -4.36
C LEU A 50 7.98 -0.76 -3.94
N ARG A 51 8.83 0.07 -4.55
CA ARG A 51 8.72 1.53 -4.46
C ARG A 51 9.29 2.18 -5.71
N GLY A 52 8.53 3.06 -6.35
CA GLY A 52 8.98 3.73 -7.56
C GLY A 52 8.06 4.85 -8.01
N ILE A 53 8.47 5.54 -9.07
CA ILE A 53 7.66 6.56 -9.75
C ILE A 53 6.49 5.85 -10.43
N MET A 54 5.29 6.41 -10.29
CA MET A 54 4.12 5.93 -11.02
C MET A 54 4.25 6.23 -12.51
N GLY A 55 3.83 5.28 -13.34
CA GLY A 55 3.90 5.44 -14.78
C GLY A 55 3.88 4.12 -15.52
N ILE A 56 4.04 4.20 -16.83
CA ILE A 56 4.02 3.04 -17.73
C ILE A 56 5.42 2.47 -17.83
N GLY A 57 5.50 1.14 -17.89
CA GLY A 57 6.74 0.41 -18.09
C GLY A 57 7.16 -0.47 -16.92
N SER A 58 8.14 -1.32 -17.18
CA SER A 58 8.64 -2.31 -16.23
C SER A 58 9.32 -1.70 -15.01
N ASN A 59 9.92 -0.51 -15.15
CA ASN A 59 10.59 0.24 -14.09
C ASN A 59 9.68 1.32 -13.45
N ARG A 60 8.37 1.10 -13.41
CA ARG A 60 7.39 2.05 -12.86
C ARG A 60 6.35 1.34 -12.00
N MET A 61 5.74 2.09 -11.08
CA MET A 61 4.57 1.65 -10.32
C MET A 61 3.32 1.77 -11.21
N ASN A 62 2.69 0.64 -11.50
CA ASN A 62 1.43 0.56 -12.24
C ASN A 62 0.68 -0.73 -11.88
N LYS A 63 -0.52 -0.91 -12.42
CA LYS A 63 -1.36 -2.08 -12.11
C LYS A 63 -0.67 -3.41 -12.42
N TYR A 64 0.21 -3.46 -13.42
CA TYR A 64 0.86 -4.69 -13.85
C TYR A 64 2.03 -5.06 -12.96
N THR A 65 2.88 -4.10 -12.58
CA THR A 65 3.96 -4.35 -11.63
C THR A 65 3.42 -4.68 -10.24
N ILE A 66 2.33 -4.03 -9.80
CA ILE A 66 1.57 -4.40 -8.61
C ILE A 66 0.98 -5.81 -8.73
N GLY A 67 0.41 -6.14 -9.89
CA GLY A 67 -0.17 -7.45 -10.16
C GLY A 67 0.84 -8.58 -10.06
N MET A 68 2.03 -8.41 -10.68
CA MET A 68 3.13 -9.37 -10.59
C MET A 68 3.58 -9.59 -9.15
N ALA A 69 3.82 -8.51 -8.40
CA ALA A 69 4.16 -8.57 -6.98
C ALA A 69 3.10 -9.33 -6.16
N THR A 70 1.82 -9.02 -6.40
CA THR A 70 0.71 -9.63 -5.67
C THR A 70 0.52 -11.10 -6.05
N GLN A 71 0.70 -11.45 -7.32
CA GLN A 71 0.63 -12.83 -7.78
C GLN A 71 1.76 -13.67 -7.17
N GLY A 72 2.99 -13.14 -7.11
CA GLY A 72 4.11 -13.84 -6.45
C GLY A 72 3.86 -14.05 -4.95
N LEU A 73 3.35 -13.02 -4.26
CA LEU A 73 2.94 -13.16 -2.86
C LEU A 73 1.78 -14.17 -2.68
N ALA A 74 0.78 -14.16 -3.56
CA ALA A 74 -0.31 -15.12 -3.53
C ALA A 74 0.17 -16.57 -3.76
N ASN A 75 1.09 -16.77 -4.71
CA ASN A 75 1.74 -18.07 -4.96
C ASN A 75 2.46 -18.55 -3.70
N TYR A 76 3.26 -17.67 -3.08
CA TYR A 76 4.01 -18.01 -1.88
C TYR A 76 3.10 -18.35 -0.70
N LEU A 77 2.00 -17.59 -0.50
CA LEU A 77 1.02 -17.86 0.55
C LEU A 77 0.35 -19.23 0.36
N ASN A 78 -0.11 -19.53 -0.86
CA ASN A 78 -0.74 -20.81 -1.19
C ASN A 78 0.22 -22.00 -0.98
N LYS A 79 1.52 -21.81 -1.26
CA LYS A 79 2.57 -22.80 -1.01
C LYS A 79 2.90 -22.97 0.47
N SER A 80 2.87 -21.88 1.24
CA SER A 80 3.23 -21.86 2.67
C SER A 80 2.12 -22.42 3.56
N PHE A 81 0.86 -22.25 3.17
CA PHE A 81 -0.31 -22.65 3.95
C PHE A 81 -1.25 -23.56 3.14
N PRO A 82 -0.78 -24.74 2.68
CA PRO A 82 -1.58 -25.61 1.85
C PRO A 82 -2.82 -26.12 2.61
N ASN A 83 -3.99 -25.99 1.98
CA ASN A 83 -5.30 -26.38 2.53
C ASN A 83 -5.79 -25.56 3.74
N GLU A 84 -5.17 -24.42 4.03
CA GLU A 84 -5.71 -23.46 5.00
C GLU A 84 -6.55 -22.37 4.31
N GLU A 85 -7.53 -21.82 5.02
CA GLU A 85 -8.19 -20.59 4.59
C GLU A 85 -7.21 -19.42 4.76
N ILE A 86 -6.77 -18.83 3.65
CA ILE A 86 -5.86 -17.68 3.65
C ILE A 86 -6.67 -16.40 3.63
N LYS A 87 -6.35 -15.50 4.57
CA LYS A 87 -6.89 -14.14 4.68
C LYS A 87 -5.77 -13.13 4.54
N VAL A 88 -6.04 -12.02 3.86
CA VAL A 88 -5.12 -10.88 3.78
C VAL A 88 -5.84 -9.57 4.10
N ALA A 89 -5.13 -8.63 4.72
CA ALA A 89 -5.62 -7.27 4.92
C ALA A 89 -4.92 -6.30 3.96
N ILE A 90 -5.64 -5.32 3.43
CA ILE A 90 -5.11 -4.32 2.50
C ILE A 90 -5.48 -2.92 2.97
N ALA A 91 -4.46 -2.06 3.11
CA ALA A 91 -4.61 -0.65 3.41
C ALA A 91 -3.90 0.20 2.35
N HIS A 92 -4.16 1.51 2.34
CA HIS A 92 -3.47 2.43 1.45
C HIS A 92 -3.35 3.82 2.08
N ASP A 93 -2.42 4.63 1.59
CA ASP A 93 -2.28 6.03 1.98
C ASP A 93 -3.05 6.99 1.05
N SER A 94 -2.85 8.30 1.24
CA SER A 94 -3.52 9.36 0.49
C SER A 94 -2.95 9.62 -0.90
N ARG A 95 -1.84 8.96 -1.30
CA ARG A 95 -1.17 9.23 -2.58
C ARG A 95 -2.10 8.95 -3.77
N ASN A 96 -1.83 9.66 -4.86
CA ASN A 96 -2.50 9.40 -6.13
C ASN A 96 -2.39 7.91 -6.51
N ASN A 97 -3.48 7.35 -7.01
CA ASN A 97 -3.63 5.93 -7.38
C ASN A 97 -3.48 4.90 -6.25
N SER A 98 -3.24 5.29 -4.98
CA SER A 98 -3.11 4.33 -3.87
C SER A 98 -4.36 3.46 -3.70
N ARG A 99 -5.56 4.03 -3.84
CA ARG A 99 -6.82 3.28 -3.81
C ARG A 99 -6.93 2.31 -4.98
N PHE A 100 -6.64 2.77 -6.20
CA PHE A 100 -6.67 1.93 -7.41
C PHE A 100 -5.70 0.74 -7.30
N PHE A 101 -4.49 0.95 -6.77
CA PHE A 101 -3.53 -0.12 -6.53
C PHE A 101 -3.99 -1.07 -5.41
N ALA A 102 -4.70 -0.58 -4.39
CA ALA A 102 -5.29 -1.42 -3.35
C ALA A 102 -6.37 -2.34 -3.92
N GLU A 103 -7.24 -1.82 -4.77
CA GLU A 103 -8.28 -2.59 -5.47
C GLU A 103 -7.66 -3.60 -6.45
N THR A 104 -6.62 -3.20 -7.18
CA THR A 104 -5.85 -4.13 -8.05
C THR A 104 -5.25 -5.27 -7.23
N THR A 105 -4.68 -4.97 -6.07
CA THR A 105 -4.11 -5.96 -5.15
C THR A 105 -5.21 -6.90 -4.63
N ALA A 106 -6.36 -6.37 -4.25
CA ALA A 106 -7.51 -7.16 -3.80
C ALA A 106 -8.05 -8.08 -4.89
N ALA A 107 -8.12 -7.60 -6.13
CA ALA A 107 -8.55 -8.39 -7.28
C ALA A 107 -7.61 -9.57 -7.52
N VAL A 108 -6.29 -9.37 -7.49
CA VAL A 108 -5.33 -10.46 -7.71
C VAL A 108 -5.36 -11.49 -6.59
N PHE A 109 -5.45 -11.08 -5.32
CA PHE A 109 -5.58 -12.05 -4.21
C PHE A 109 -6.88 -12.86 -4.31
N SER A 110 -8.03 -12.19 -4.49
CA SER A 110 -9.32 -12.87 -4.59
C SER A 110 -9.43 -13.80 -5.80
N ALA A 111 -8.83 -13.45 -6.94
CA ALA A 111 -8.72 -14.33 -8.10
C ALA A 111 -7.86 -15.58 -7.85
N ASN A 112 -7.00 -15.55 -6.83
CA ASN A 112 -6.23 -16.68 -6.35
C ASN A 112 -6.90 -17.42 -5.17
N GLY A 113 -8.20 -17.14 -4.91
CA GLY A 113 -8.99 -17.83 -3.89
C GLY A 113 -8.72 -17.36 -2.46
N ILE A 114 -8.03 -16.24 -2.28
CA ILE A 114 -7.67 -15.71 -0.97
C ILE A 114 -8.74 -14.72 -0.51
N LYS A 115 -9.20 -14.83 0.74
CA LYS A 115 -10.12 -13.86 1.34
C LYS A 115 -9.38 -12.55 1.62
N VAL A 116 -9.97 -11.43 1.24
CA VAL A 116 -9.39 -10.10 1.35
C VAL A 116 -10.24 -9.24 2.27
N TYR A 117 -9.61 -8.57 3.24
CA TYR A 117 -10.17 -7.44 3.96
C TYR A 117 -9.56 -6.16 3.41
N LEU A 118 -10.36 -5.32 2.74
CA LEU A 118 -9.90 -4.07 2.14
C LEU A 118 -10.47 -2.89 2.94
N PHE A 119 -9.61 -1.99 3.41
CA PHE A 119 -10.08 -0.77 4.06
C PHE A 119 -10.87 0.12 3.09
N GLU A 120 -12.01 0.63 3.55
CA GLU A 120 -12.95 1.46 2.77
C GLU A 120 -12.33 2.79 2.30
N SER A 121 -11.29 3.24 2.99
CA SER A 121 -10.53 4.47 2.73
C SER A 121 -9.15 4.34 3.34
N LEU A 122 -8.31 5.37 3.16
CA LEU A 122 -6.95 5.37 3.67
C LEU A 122 -6.87 4.99 5.16
N ARG A 123 -5.88 4.17 5.52
CA ARG A 123 -5.56 3.81 6.90
C ARG A 123 -4.04 3.67 7.11
N PRO A 124 -3.54 4.01 8.31
CA PRO A 124 -2.11 4.01 8.58
C PRO A 124 -1.57 2.57 8.65
N THR A 125 -0.29 2.41 8.29
CA THR A 125 0.45 1.16 8.39
C THR A 125 0.31 0.42 9.74
N PRO A 126 0.39 1.07 10.91
CA PRO A 126 0.20 0.37 12.19
C PRO A 126 -1.20 -0.24 12.37
N GLU A 127 -2.24 0.34 11.78
CA GLU A 127 -3.58 -0.26 11.85
C GLU A 127 -3.71 -1.45 10.90
N LEU A 128 -3.06 -1.44 9.73
CA LEU A 128 -2.91 -2.65 8.92
C LEU A 128 -2.24 -3.77 9.73
N SER A 129 -1.13 -3.47 10.40
CA SER A 129 -0.41 -4.43 11.25
C SER A 129 -1.32 -5.01 12.35
N TYR A 130 -2.10 -4.15 13.02
CA TYR A 130 -3.11 -4.59 13.97
C TYR A 130 -4.17 -5.49 13.32
N CYS A 131 -4.71 -5.07 12.17
CA CYS A 131 -5.77 -5.77 11.44
C CYS A 131 -5.36 -7.18 11.02
N ILE A 132 -4.11 -7.34 10.53
CA ILE A 132 -3.55 -8.65 10.18
C ILE A 132 -3.67 -9.63 11.35
N ARG A 133 -3.17 -9.23 12.53
CA ARG A 133 -3.19 -10.10 13.72
C ARG A 133 -4.61 -10.31 14.25
N LYS A 134 -5.41 -9.25 14.25
CA LYS A 134 -6.78 -9.26 14.78
C LYS A 134 -7.71 -10.17 13.98
N LEU A 135 -7.64 -10.11 12.66
CA LEU A 135 -8.44 -10.91 11.73
C LEU A 135 -7.79 -12.24 11.36
N LYS A 136 -6.63 -12.56 11.96
CA LYS A 136 -5.84 -13.78 11.71
C LYS A 136 -5.50 -13.94 10.23
N CYS A 137 -5.14 -12.83 9.59
CA CYS A 137 -4.61 -12.85 8.23
C CYS A 137 -3.23 -13.51 8.22
N LYS A 138 -2.90 -14.17 7.11
CA LYS A 138 -1.57 -14.74 6.88
C LYS A 138 -0.58 -13.72 6.29
N SER A 139 -1.10 -12.59 5.83
CA SER A 139 -0.32 -11.52 5.22
C SER A 139 -1.15 -10.24 5.15
N GLY A 140 -0.50 -9.13 4.81
CA GLY A 140 -1.20 -7.92 4.39
C GLY A 140 -0.35 -7.04 3.49
N VAL A 141 -0.98 -6.04 2.88
CA VAL A 141 -0.31 -5.10 1.98
C VAL A 141 -0.75 -3.68 2.33
N VAL A 142 0.21 -2.75 2.41
CA VAL A 142 -0.08 -1.31 2.39
C VAL A 142 0.48 -0.66 1.13
N LEU A 143 -0.38 0.07 0.42
CA LEU A 143 -0.01 0.84 -0.75
C LEU A 143 0.44 2.23 -0.30
N THR A 144 1.76 2.43 -0.25
CA THR A 144 2.38 3.66 0.26
C THR A 144 3.87 3.75 -0.12
N ALA A 145 4.32 4.95 -0.48
CA ALA A 145 5.74 5.29 -0.55
C ALA A 145 6.24 6.05 0.70
N SER A 146 5.48 6.04 1.81
CA SER A 146 5.79 6.72 3.07
C SER A 146 6.00 8.23 2.87
N HIS A 147 7.22 8.74 3.02
CA HIS A 147 7.55 10.17 2.95
C HIS A 147 8.05 10.63 1.56
N LYS A 148 7.99 9.78 0.52
CA LYS A 148 8.50 10.13 -0.81
C LYS A 148 7.67 11.22 -1.52
N PRO A 149 8.19 11.88 -2.57
CA PRO A 149 7.42 12.84 -3.38
C PRO A 149 6.12 12.25 -3.96
N LYS A 150 5.19 13.11 -4.37
CA LYS A 150 3.83 12.73 -4.84
C LYS A 150 3.80 11.82 -6.06
N GLU A 151 4.85 11.86 -6.88
CA GLU A 151 5.00 11.03 -8.08
C GLU A 151 5.27 9.56 -7.73
N TYR A 152 5.71 9.28 -6.50
CA TYR A 152 6.00 7.94 -6.01
C TYR A 152 4.77 7.27 -5.40
N ASN A 153 4.68 5.97 -5.64
CA ASN A 153 3.87 5.07 -4.84
C ASN A 153 4.69 3.83 -4.44
N GLY A 154 4.10 2.95 -3.65
CA GLY A 154 4.77 1.74 -3.19
C GLY A 154 3.79 0.65 -2.83
N TYR A 155 4.33 -0.55 -2.70
CA TYR A 155 3.65 -1.76 -2.29
C TYR A 155 4.49 -2.37 -1.18
N LYS A 156 3.97 -2.44 0.04
CA LYS A 156 4.70 -3.05 1.15
C LYS A 156 3.95 -4.27 1.65
N ALA A 157 4.59 -5.42 1.61
CA ALA A 157 4.02 -6.68 2.07
C ALA A 157 4.41 -6.99 3.52
N TYR A 158 3.49 -7.62 4.24
CA TYR A 158 3.55 -7.95 5.66
C TYR A 158 3.20 -9.43 5.84
N TRP A 159 3.73 -10.06 6.90
CA TRP A 159 3.45 -11.46 7.21
C TRP A 159 2.37 -11.59 8.30
N ASP A 160 2.14 -12.81 8.81
CA ASP A 160 1.06 -13.15 9.75
C ASP A 160 1.25 -12.55 11.16
N ASP A 161 2.48 -12.19 11.52
CA ASP A 161 2.82 -11.47 12.75
C ASP A 161 2.47 -9.97 12.69
N GLY A 162 2.03 -9.47 11.52
CA GLY A 162 1.76 -8.06 11.27
C GLY A 162 3.02 -7.22 11.06
N GLY A 163 4.21 -7.84 10.99
CA GLY A 163 5.47 -7.22 10.62
C GLY A 163 5.68 -7.19 9.11
N GLN A 164 6.52 -6.28 8.64
CA GLN A 164 6.93 -6.25 7.23
C GLN A 164 7.71 -7.54 6.90
N LEU A 165 7.68 -8.00 5.65
CA LEU A 165 8.45 -9.17 5.23
C LEU A 165 9.93 -9.05 5.62
N VAL A 166 10.44 -10.12 6.24
CA VAL A 166 11.84 -10.34 6.61
C VAL A 166 12.25 -11.75 6.17
N PRO A 167 13.56 -12.08 6.16
CA PRO A 167 14.00 -13.44 5.90
C PRO A 167 13.32 -14.48 6.80
N PRO A 168 12.86 -15.62 6.24
CA PRO A 168 13.04 -16.07 4.84
C PRO A 168 11.93 -15.63 3.86
N HIS A 169 10.85 -15.01 4.34
CA HIS A 169 9.66 -14.74 3.53
C HIS A 169 9.91 -13.73 2.41
N ASP A 170 10.73 -12.71 2.66
CA ASP A 170 11.11 -11.71 1.65
C ASP A 170 11.74 -12.36 0.39
N LYS A 171 12.73 -13.22 0.56
CA LYS A 171 13.44 -13.92 -0.52
C LYS A 171 12.53 -14.89 -1.26
N ASN A 172 11.69 -15.61 -0.53
CA ASN A 172 10.79 -16.58 -1.14
C ASN A 172 9.70 -15.90 -1.98
N VAL A 173 9.20 -14.74 -1.55
CA VAL A 173 8.27 -13.95 -2.38
C VAL A 173 8.97 -13.45 -3.64
N ILE A 174 10.20 -12.96 -3.55
CA ILE A 174 10.99 -12.55 -4.72
C ILE A 174 11.20 -13.72 -5.69
N GLU A 175 11.48 -14.92 -5.18
CA GLU A 175 11.59 -16.12 -6.01
C GLU A 175 10.28 -16.44 -6.74
N GLU A 176 9.14 -16.41 -6.05
CA GLU A 176 7.84 -16.64 -6.66
C GLU A 176 7.46 -15.55 -7.69
N VAL A 177 7.85 -14.27 -7.47
CA VAL A 177 7.68 -13.19 -8.47
C VAL A 177 8.54 -13.46 -9.70
N ASN A 178 9.81 -13.86 -9.52
CA ASN A 178 10.72 -14.14 -10.63
C ASN A 178 10.33 -15.38 -11.44
N ASN A 179 9.55 -16.30 -10.86
CA ASN A 179 9.01 -17.47 -11.55
C ASN A 179 7.82 -17.14 -12.46
N ILE A 180 7.26 -15.92 -12.39
CA ILE A 180 6.19 -15.48 -13.27
C ILE A 180 6.78 -15.06 -14.61
N SER A 181 6.39 -15.74 -15.68
CA SER A 181 7.02 -15.59 -16.99
C SER A 181 6.36 -14.54 -17.88
N SER A 182 5.07 -14.26 -17.65
CA SER A 182 4.28 -13.27 -18.39
C SER A 182 3.26 -12.58 -17.46
N PHE A 183 2.85 -11.37 -17.83
CA PHE A 183 1.69 -10.73 -17.21
C PHE A 183 0.41 -11.53 -17.41
N ASP A 184 0.35 -12.39 -18.44
CA ASP A 184 -0.78 -13.28 -18.70
C ASP A 184 -0.94 -14.37 -17.63
N ASP A 185 0.12 -14.64 -16.85
CA ASP A 185 0.09 -15.55 -15.71
C ASP A 185 -0.54 -14.89 -14.45
N VAL A 186 -0.75 -13.57 -14.48
CA VAL A 186 -1.35 -12.82 -13.37
C VAL A 186 -2.87 -12.82 -13.47
N LYS A 187 -3.54 -13.24 -12.40
CA LYS A 187 -5.00 -13.29 -12.36
C LYS A 187 -5.59 -11.94 -11.95
N PHE A 188 -5.88 -11.07 -12.90
CA PHE A 188 -6.47 -9.75 -12.62
C PHE A 188 -7.99 -9.74 -12.37
N ASN A 189 -8.69 -10.80 -12.75
CA ASN A 189 -10.14 -10.89 -12.62
C ASN A 189 -10.53 -11.35 -11.21
N GLY A 190 -10.78 -10.39 -10.32
CA GLY A 190 -11.12 -10.63 -8.93
C GLY A 190 -12.45 -11.36 -8.71
N ASN A 191 -12.63 -11.83 -7.48
CA ASN A 191 -13.88 -12.41 -7.01
C ASN A 191 -14.42 -11.57 -5.84
N ASP A 192 -15.42 -10.74 -6.12
CA ASP A 192 -16.00 -9.82 -5.14
C ASP A 192 -16.56 -10.52 -3.89
N ASN A 193 -16.98 -11.78 -3.99
CA ASN A 193 -17.46 -12.55 -2.83
C ASN A 193 -16.35 -12.86 -1.80
N LEU A 194 -15.09 -12.72 -2.21
CA LEU A 194 -13.93 -12.90 -1.33
C LEU A 194 -13.38 -11.56 -0.82
N ILE A 195 -13.96 -10.43 -1.21
CA ILE A 195 -13.51 -9.10 -0.80
C ILE A 195 -14.51 -8.52 0.20
N GLU A 196 -14.06 -8.33 1.43
CA GLU A 196 -14.82 -7.71 2.51
C GLU A 196 -14.29 -6.31 2.78
N ILE A 197 -15.16 -5.30 2.69
CA ILE A 197 -14.78 -3.93 3.01
C ILE A 197 -14.83 -3.72 4.54
N ILE A 198 -13.75 -3.18 5.10
CA ILE A 198 -13.61 -2.90 6.53
C ILE A 198 -13.31 -1.42 6.78
N GLY A 199 -13.53 -0.94 8.01
CA GLY A 199 -13.34 0.46 8.36
C GLY A 199 -13.64 0.71 9.84
N GLU A 200 -14.62 1.57 10.10
CA GLU A 200 -14.96 2.11 11.43
C GLU A 200 -15.01 1.10 12.59
N GLU A 201 -15.46 -0.13 12.36
CA GLU A 201 -15.49 -1.17 13.40
C GLU A 201 -14.08 -1.63 13.82
N ILE A 202 -13.16 -1.76 12.85
CA ILE A 202 -11.75 -2.04 13.14
C ILE A 202 -11.10 -0.84 13.82
N ASP A 203 -11.41 0.38 13.36
CA ASP A 203 -10.90 1.61 13.96
C ASP A 203 -11.23 1.70 15.45
N LYS A 204 -12.50 1.45 15.83
CA LYS A 204 -12.94 1.46 17.24
C LYS A 204 -12.16 0.44 18.08
N GLN A 205 -12.06 -0.79 17.59
CA GLN A 205 -11.33 -1.84 18.29
C GLN A 205 -9.83 -1.51 18.43
N TYR A 206 -9.24 -0.88 17.40
CA TYR A 206 -7.85 -0.44 17.45
C TYR A 206 -7.65 0.69 18.47
N VAL A 207 -8.53 1.70 18.48
CA VAL A 207 -8.52 2.79 19.46
C VAL A 207 -8.67 2.26 20.90
N ASP A 208 -9.56 1.30 21.13
CA ASP A 208 -9.76 0.69 22.45
C ASP A 208 -8.51 -0.05 22.94
N VAL A 209 -7.83 -0.78 22.04
CA VAL A 209 -6.54 -1.42 22.35
C VAL A 209 -5.50 -0.37 22.72
N LEU A 210 -5.36 0.70 21.92
CA LEU A 210 -4.41 1.77 22.19
C LEU A 210 -4.67 2.46 23.53
N LYS A 211 -5.93 2.74 23.85
CA LYS A 211 -6.32 3.33 25.14
C LYS A 211 -5.87 2.47 26.31
N GLY A 212 -5.95 1.15 26.17
CA GLY A 212 -5.46 0.19 27.18
C GLY A 212 -3.94 0.20 27.37
N LEU A 213 -3.17 0.81 26.47
CA LEU A 213 -1.71 0.95 26.57
C LEU A 213 -1.28 2.24 27.28
N SER A 214 -2.21 3.06 27.77
CA SER A 214 -1.88 4.29 28.50
C SER A 214 -1.08 3.99 29.77
N LEU A 215 0.12 4.55 29.87
CA LEU A 215 1.01 4.36 31.01
C LEU A 215 0.64 5.21 32.23
N SER A 216 -0.05 6.34 32.01
CA SER A 216 -0.32 7.36 33.03
C SER A 216 -1.72 7.96 32.90
N PRO A 217 -2.80 7.15 32.97
CA PRO A 217 -4.18 7.64 32.77
C PRO A 217 -4.59 8.73 33.78
N GLU A 218 -4.12 8.65 35.03
CA GLU A 218 -4.39 9.68 36.05
C GLU A 218 -3.74 11.03 35.72
N THR A 219 -2.51 11.00 35.20
CA THR A 219 -1.81 12.22 34.79
C THR A 219 -2.49 12.86 33.60
N ILE A 220 -2.90 12.06 32.60
CA ILE A 220 -3.63 12.58 31.44
C ILE A 220 -4.96 13.19 31.87
N ALA A 221 -5.67 12.60 32.84
CA ALA A 221 -6.90 13.19 33.35
C ALA A 221 -6.67 14.57 34.01
N LYS A 222 -5.59 14.72 34.79
CA LYS A 222 -5.20 15.99 35.42
C LYS A 222 -4.78 17.04 34.39
N GLU A 223 -4.02 16.60 33.39
CA GLU A 223 -3.47 17.44 32.31
C GLU A 223 -4.34 17.41 31.04
N SER A 224 -5.64 17.14 31.18
CA SER A 224 -6.56 16.93 30.05
C SER A 224 -6.70 18.14 29.13
N ASP A 225 -6.38 19.34 29.62
CA ASP A 225 -6.36 20.60 28.87
C ASP A 225 -4.99 20.94 28.25
N THR A 226 -4.04 20.00 28.24
CA THR A 226 -2.76 20.18 27.54
C THR A 226 -3.02 20.52 26.08
N LYS A 227 -2.48 21.66 25.63
CA LYS A 227 -2.59 22.12 24.24
C LYS A 227 -1.72 21.26 23.34
N ILE A 228 -2.34 20.52 22.43
CA ILE A 228 -1.67 19.67 21.45
C ILE A 228 -2.00 20.20 20.06
N VAL A 229 -0.98 20.46 19.25
CA VAL A 229 -1.14 20.76 17.83
C VAL A 229 -0.76 19.51 17.05
N PHE A 230 -1.64 19.07 16.15
CA PHE A 230 -1.44 17.89 15.31
C PHE A 230 -1.60 18.24 13.84
N SER A 231 -0.62 17.83 13.04
CA SER A 231 -0.76 17.77 11.59
C SER A 231 -0.60 16.34 11.09
N SER A 232 -1.49 15.96 10.17
CA SER A 232 -1.37 14.73 9.40
C SER A 232 -0.51 14.87 8.15
N ILE A 233 -0.15 16.09 7.74
CA ILE A 233 0.55 16.39 6.48
C ILE A 233 -0.19 15.72 5.30
N HIS A 234 -1.52 15.91 5.24
CA HIS A 234 -2.42 15.26 4.27
C HIS A 234 -2.39 13.71 4.27
N GLY A 235 -1.81 13.11 5.32
CA GLY A 235 -1.53 11.69 5.44
C GLY A 235 -2.54 10.92 6.28
N THR A 236 -2.21 9.65 6.52
CA THR A 236 -3.13 8.68 7.13
C THR A 236 -3.46 8.92 8.60
N GLY A 237 -2.61 9.69 9.29
CA GLY A 237 -2.78 9.97 10.72
C GLY A 237 -4.10 10.68 11.05
N ILE A 238 -4.68 11.43 10.11
CA ILE A 238 -5.91 12.19 10.36
C ILE A 238 -7.08 11.30 10.78
N LYS A 239 -7.13 10.06 10.28
CA LYS A 239 -8.22 9.13 10.59
C LYS A 239 -8.23 8.67 12.03
N LEU A 240 -7.07 8.60 12.70
CA LEU A 240 -6.93 7.94 14.01
C LEU A 240 -6.34 8.84 15.09
N VAL A 241 -5.33 9.66 14.80
CA VAL A 241 -4.59 10.39 15.85
C VAL A 241 -5.50 11.30 16.68
N PRO A 242 -6.38 12.14 16.09
CA PRO A 242 -7.30 12.95 16.89
C PRO A 242 -8.22 12.10 17.78
N ARG A 243 -8.76 11.00 17.25
CA ARG A 243 -9.64 10.07 17.97
C ARG A 243 -8.92 9.37 19.12
N VAL A 244 -7.66 8.98 18.92
CA VAL A 244 -6.83 8.35 19.95
C VAL A 244 -6.51 9.35 21.05
N LEU A 245 -6.13 10.59 20.71
CA LEU A 245 -5.88 11.63 21.72
C LEU A 245 -7.12 11.92 22.56
N GLU A 246 -8.30 12.03 21.92
CA GLU A 246 -9.58 12.17 22.61
C GLU A 246 -9.87 10.95 23.51
N ALA A 247 -9.68 9.73 23.01
CA ALA A 247 -9.90 8.50 23.77
C ALA A 247 -8.98 8.36 25.01
N PHE A 248 -7.77 8.93 24.94
CA PHE A 248 -6.85 9.02 26.08
C PHE A 248 -7.28 10.07 27.10
N GLY A 249 -8.13 11.04 26.72
CA GLY A 249 -8.71 12.05 27.59
C GLY A 249 -8.25 13.48 27.33
N PHE A 250 -7.46 13.73 26.28
CA PHE A 250 -7.06 15.09 25.90
C PHE A 250 -8.24 15.83 25.25
N LYS A 251 -8.49 17.06 25.70
CA LYS A 251 -9.62 17.89 25.26
C LYS A 251 -9.20 19.08 24.40
N ASN A 252 -7.91 19.40 24.38
CA ASN A 252 -7.37 20.58 23.71
C ASN A 252 -6.43 20.19 22.57
N VAL A 253 -6.99 19.50 21.57
CA VAL A 253 -6.30 19.05 20.36
C VAL A 253 -6.71 19.94 19.19
N THR A 254 -5.75 20.68 18.65
CA THR A 254 -5.91 21.51 17.46
C THR A 254 -5.30 20.79 16.27
N VAL A 255 -6.13 20.45 15.28
CA VAL A 255 -5.64 19.96 13.98
C VAL A 255 -5.29 21.15 13.11
N VAL A 256 -4.14 21.09 12.42
CA VAL A 256 -3.74 22.08 11.42
C VAL A 256 -4.66 21.95 10.20
N SER A 257 -5.63 22.86 10.07
CA SER A 257 -6.70 22.82 9.07
C SER A 257 -6.18 22.71 7.64
N GLU A 258 -5.10 23.42 7.32
CA GLU A 258 -4.48 23.45 6.00
C GLU A 258 -3.92 22.09 5.57
N GLN A 259 -3.62 21.20 6.53
CA GLN A 259 -2.99 19.90 6.32
C GLN A 259 -3.87 18.71 6.75
N ALA A 260 -5.13 18.98 7.14
CA ALA A 260 -6.05 17.98 7.67
C ALA A 260 -6.61 17.05 6.57
N GLU A 261 -7.04 17.62 5.45
CA GLU A 261 -7.67 16.84 4.39
C GLU A 261 -6.65 15.96 3.65
N PRO A 262 -6.90 14.65 3.53
CA PRO A 262 -6.06 13.75 2.73
C PRO A 262 -5.97 14.19 1.27
N ASP A 263 -4.75 14.40 0.78
CA ASP A 263 -4.47 14.83 -0.59
C ASP A 263 -3.14 14.25 -1.06
N GLY A 264 -3.18 13.46 -2.13
CA GLY A 264 -2.01 12.80 -2.70
C GLY A 264 -1.04 13.75 -3.42
N ASN A 265 -1.41 15.00 -3.62
CA ASN A 265 -0.54 16.06 -4.15
C ASN A 265 0.24 16.80 -3.06
N PHE A 266 -0.12 16.60 -1.78
CA PHE A 266 0.51 17.24 -0.63
C PHE A 266 0.67 18.78 -0.81
N PRO A 267 -0.42 19.54 -1.06
CA PRO A 267 -0.36 20.90 -1.60
C PRO A 267 0.36 21.93 -0.72
N THR A 268 0.54 21.63 0.57
CA THR A 268 1.21 22.53 1.53
C THR A 268 2.70 22.26 1.71
N VAL A 269 3.24 21.16 1.15
CA VAL A 269 4.63 20.73 1.39
C VAL A 269 5.31 20.21 0.13
N VAL A 270 6.64 20.32 0.05
CA VAL A 270 7.41 19.76 -1.07
C VAL A 270 7.49 18.23 -0.97
N TYR A 271 7.66 17.71 0.24
CA TYR A 271 7.68 16.28 0.55
C TYR A 271 6.98 16.05 1.91
N PRO A 272 6.18 15.00 2.06
CA PRO A 272 5.44 14.73 3.29
C PRO A 272 6.32 14.03 4.33
N ASN A 273 7.38 14.71 4.80
CA ASN A 273 8.31 14.20 5.81
C ASN A 273 8.27 15.06 7.08
N PRO A 274 7.72 14.57 8.22
CA PRO A 274 7.66 15.34 9.46
C PRO A 274 9.03 15.57 10.12
N GLU A 275 10.10 14.94 9.64
CA GLU A 275 11.48 15.20 10.13
C GLU A 275 12.05 16.54 9.63
N GLU A 276 11.35 17.18 8.70
CA GLU A 276 11.82 18.36 8.01
C GLU A 276 10.97 19.55 8.44
N ALA A 277 11.63 20.60 8.93
CA ALA A 277 10.94 21.74 9.52
C ALA A 277 9.99 22.45 8.53
N GLU A 278 10.28 22.37 7.23
CA GLU A 278 9.48 22.95 6.16
C GLU A 278 8.12 22.27 5.97
N ALA A 279 7.93 21.07 6.53
CA ALA A 279 6.70 20.30 6.42
C ALA A 279 5.71 20.51 7.57
N MET A 280 6.13 21.22 8.63
CA MET A 280 5.41 21.35 9.92
C MET A 280 4.78 22.73 10.15
#